data_AF-A0A239H517-F1
#
_entry.id   AF-A0A239H517-F1
#
_cell.length_a   1.000
_cell.length_b   1.000
_cell.length_c   1.000
_cell.angle_alpha   90.00
_cell.angle_beta   90.00
_cell.angle_gamma   90.00
#
_symmetry.space_group_name_H-M   'P 1'
#
loop_
_entity.id
_entity.type
_entity.pdbx_description
1 polymer ?
#
loop_
_entity_poly.entity_id
_entity_poly.type
_entity_poly.pdbx_seq_one_letter_code
_entity_poly.pdbx_strand_id
1 'polypeptide(L)' 'MSFNSFQAIIFLLVALNYTLVVVSLVHLILRTRYTLVQRLVWMVVLWLVPVLGIVGYWVS' A
#
# COMPACT_ATOMS: atom_id res chain seq x y z
N MET A 1 -19.18 7.96 17.18
CA MET A 1 -18.52 8.83 16.17
C MET A 1 -19.33 8.74 14.88
N SER A 2 -19.85 9.87 14.38
CA SER A 2 -20.47 9.93 13.05
C SER A 2 -19.37 9.80 12.00
N PHE A 3 -19.41 8.76 11.19
CA PHE A 3 -18.50 8.61 10.05
C PHE A 3 -19.00 9.51 8.93
N ASN A 4 -18.28 10.61 8.67
CA ASN A 4 -18.63 11.51 7.58
C ASN A 4 -18.24 10.86 6.25
N SER A 5 -18.99 11.14 5.17
CA SER A 5 -18.77 10.54 3.85
C SER A 5 -17.33 10.71 3.33
N PHE A 6 -16.68 11.82 3.69
CA PHE A 6 -15.28 12.07 3.37
C PHE A 6 -14.31 11.07 4.04
N GLN A 7 -14.51 10.76 5.33
CA GLN A 7 -13.70 9.78 6.05
C GLN A 7 -13.92 8.36 5.53
N ALA A 8 -15.14 8.03 5.10
CA ALA A 8 -15.44 6.75 4.48
C ALA A 8 -14.70 6.56 3.15
N ILE A 9 -14.61 7.62 2.33
CA ILE A 9 -13.86 7.60 1.07
C ILE A 9 -12.36 7.44 1.34
N ILE A 10 -11.80 8.18 2.29
CA ILE A 10 -10.38 8.03 2.67
C ILE A 10 -10.10 6.61 3.15
N PHE A 11 -10.94 6.07 4.03
CA PHE A 11 -10.81 4.70 4.52
C PHE A 11 -10.84 3.68 3.38
N LEU A 12 -11.75 3.85 2.42
CA LEU A 12 -11.84 2.97 1.24
C LEU A 12 -10.58 3.07 0.37
N LEU A 13 -10.07 4.28 0.13
CA LEU A 13 -8.84 4.49 -0.64
C LEU A 13 -7.62 3.87 0.05
N VAL A 14 -7.52 3.99 1.38
CA VAL A 14 -6.47 3.34 2.17
C VAL A 14 -6.60 1.82 2.06
N ALA A 15 -7.79 1.25 2.28
CA ALA A 15 -8.02 -0.19 2.16
C ALA A 15 -7.70 -0.72 0.75
N LEU A 16 -8.05 0.04 -0.30
CA LEU A 16 -7.74 -0.30 -1.68
C LEU A 16 -6.22 -0.28 -1.93
N ASN A 17 -5.52 0.73 -1.42
CA ASN A 17 -4.06 0.84 -1.52
C ASN A 17 -3.38 -0.38 -0.91
N TYR A 18 -3.75 -0.75 0.31
CA TYR A 18 -3.22 -1.94 0.98
C TYR A 18 -3.49 -3.23 0.20
N THR A 19 -4.70 -3.38 -0.34
CA THR A 19 -5.06 -4.54 -1.17
C THR A 19 -4.20 -4.63 -2.42
N LEU A 20 -3.99 -3.51 -3.12
CA LEU A 20 -3.16 -3.45 -4.31
C LEU A 20 -1.69 -3.75 -4.00
N VAL A 21 -1.17 -3.25 -2.88
CA VAL A 21 0.20 -3.56 -2.43
C VAL A 21 0.37 -5.06 -2.20
N VAL A 22 -0.60 -5.72 -1.55
CA VAL A 22 -0.58 -7.18 -1.36
C VAL A 22 -0.58 -7.91 -2.71
N VAL A 23 -1.44 -7.51 -3.64
CA VAL A 23 -1.49 -8.11 -4.99
C VAL A 23 -0.16 -7.91 -5.73
N SER A 24 0.43 -6.72 -5.66
CA SER A 24 1.73 -6.42 -6.26
C SER A 24 2.85 -7.26 -5.64
N LEU A 25 2.85 -7.47 -4.32
CA LEU A 25 3.82 -8.34 -3.63
C LEU A 25 3.67 -9.80 -4.06
N VAL A 26 2.44 -10.31 -4.12
CA VAL A 26 2.17 -11.67 -4.61
C VAL A 26 2.66 -11.84 -6.05
N HIS A 27 2.40 -10.87 -6.91
CA HIS A 27 2.88 -10.88 -8.30
C HIS A 27 4.42 -10.82 -8.36
N LEU A 28 5.04 -9.96 -7.56
CA LEU A 28 6.49 -9.82 -7.45
C LEU A 28 7.15 -11.15 -7.05
N ILE A 29 6.59 -11.85 -6.06
CA ILE A 29 7.16 -13.10 -5.53
C ILE A 29 6.93 -14.27 -6.51
N LEU A 30 5.73 -14.38 -7.07
CA LEU A 30 5.31 -15.58 -7.82
C LEU A 30 5.51 -15.50 -9.33
N ARG A 31 5.47 -14.31 -9.93
CA ARG A 31 5.47 -14.15 -11.39
C ARG A 31 6.69 -13.45 -11.97
N THR A 32 7.53 -12.81 -11.16
CA THR A 32 8.69 -12.08 -11.69
C THR A 32 9.96 -12.93 -11.69
N ARG A 33 10.77 -12.79 -12.74
CA ARG A 33 12.13 -13.36 -12.81
C ARG A 33 13.19 -12.44 -12.20
N TYR A 34 12.79 -11.59 -11.25
CA TYR A 34 13.72 -10.69 -10.57
C TYR A 34 14.67 -11.47 -9.68
N THR A 35 15.91 -10.98 -9.62
CA THR A 35 16.90 -11.42 -8.63
C THR A 35 16.42 -11.08 -7.23
N LEU A 36 17.00 -11.74 -6.21
CA LEU A 36 16.61 -11.54 -4.81
C LEU A 36 16.66 -10.05 -4.41
N VAL A 37 17.72 -9.35 -4.79
CA VAL A 37 17.92 -7.93 -4.48
C VAL A 37 16.83 -7.06 -5.11
N GLN A 38 16.49 -7.30 -6.37
CA GLN A 38 15.44 -6.56 -7.07
C GLN A 38 14.06 -6.79 -6.41
N ARG A 39 13.75 -8.01 -5.97
CA ARG A 39 12.51 -8.27 -5.22
C ARG A 39 12.48 -7.49 -3.90
N LEU A 40 13.56 -7.51 -3.13
CA LEU A 40 13.63 -6.80 -1.86
C LEU A 40 13.46 -5.29 -2.05
N VAL A 41 14.08 -4.70 -3.07
CA VAL A 41 13.90 -3.28 -3.41
C VAL A 41 12.43 -2.98 -3.73
N TRP A 42 11.79 -3.79 -4.58
CA TRP A 42 10.39 -3.60 -4.91
C TRP A 42 9.44 -3.80 -3.72
N MET A 43 9.76 -4.72 -2.81
CA MET A 43 9.01 -4.84 -1.55
C MET A 43 9.06 -3.54 -0.76
N VAL A 44 10.25 -2.96 -0.56
CA VAL A 44 10.40 -1.70 0.18
C VAL A 44 9.66 -0.55 -0.52
N VAL A 45 9.78 -0.43 -1.85
CA VAL A 45 9.11 0.62 -2.63
C VAL A 45 7.59 0.50 -2.55
N LEU A 46 7.04 -0.72 -2.65
CA LEU A 46 5.60 -0.95 -2.54
C LEU A 46 5.05 -0.62 -1.15
N TRP A 47 5.88 -0.76 -0.11
CA TRP A 47 5.52 -0.40 1.27
C TRP A 47 5.66 1.09 1.59
N LEU A 48 6.46 1.85 0.84
CA LEU A 48 6.63 3.29 1.09
C LEU A 48 5.32 4.08 0.90
N VAL A 49 4.55 3.76 -0.14
CA VAL A 49 3.29 4.47 -0.45
C VAL A 49 2.25 4.36 0.68
N PRO A 50 1.90 3.15 1.20
CA PRO A 50 0.95 3.04 2.31
C PRO A 50 1.47 3.67 3.61
N VAL A 51 2.77 3.58 3.90
CA VAL A 51 3.37 4.21 5.08
C VAL A 51 3.25 5.73 5.02
N LEU A 52 3.55 6.35 3.87
CA LEU A 52 3.38 7.79 3.67
C LEU A 52 1.90 8.20 3.75
N GLY A 53 0.98 7.36 3.27
CA GLY A 53 -0.46 7.60 3.38
C GLY A 53 -0.96 7.64 4.82
N ILE A 54 -0.49 6.74 5.69
CA ILE A 54 -0.80 6.76 7.13
C ILE A 54 -0.25 8.02 7.78
N VAL A 55 1.01 8.36 7.52
CA VAL A 55 1.65 9.55 8.12
C VAL A 55 0.91 10.82 7.69
N GLY A 56 0.55 10.95 6.41
CA GLY A 56 -0.24 12.07 5.91
C GLY A 56 -1.62 12.18 6.59
N TYR A 57 -2.32 11.07 6.79
CA TYR A 57 -3.62 11.05 7.48
C TYR A 57 -3.52 11.42 8.97
N TRP A 58 -2.47 11.00 9.66
CA TRP A 58 -2.32 11.25 11.10
C TRP A 58 -1.73 12.63 11.44
N VAL A 59 -1.02 13.25 10.51
CA VAL A 59 -0.40 14.57 10.69
C VAL A 59 -1.30 15.71 10.21
N SER A 60 -2.33 15.42 9.41
CA SER A 60 -3.32 16.39 8.92
C SER A 60 -4.54 16.47 9.84
#